data_AF-S6HPQ3-F1
#
_entry.id   AF-S6HPQ3-F1
#
_cell.length_a   1.000
_cell.length_b   1.000
_cell.length_c   1.000
_cell.angle_alpha   90.00
_cell.angle_beta   90.00
_cell.angle_gamma   90.00
#
_symmetry.space_group_name_H-M   'P 1'
#
loop_
_entity.id
_entity.type
_entity.pdbx_description
1 polymer ?
#
loop_
_entity_poly.entity_id
_entity_poly.type
_entity_poly.pdbx_seq_one_letter_code
_entity_poly.pdbx_strand_id
1 'polypeptide(L)'
;MSSIRIEAFTFEYNELQDRIRLTGNLYTEGEEVSFWFTRRLALRLLNAAVELVKKTSPSIANLPAEHQGAMALFEHQSAQLESDNITETASNDSEGSQASASEAEPKILRRLDISCKDQSYQLSFFLSGSETAVAVSKLTYAQLHQLLSLIHRGALALDWGVETSLFASASGAPVTLQ
;
A
#
# COMPACT_ATOMS: atom_id res chain seq x y z
N MET A 1 3.47 -24.54 -7.00
CA MET A 1 2.22 -23.76 -7.08
C MET A 1 2.50 -22.54 -7.93
N SER A 2 1.61 -22.21 -8.87
CA SER A 2 1.67 -20.95 -9.62
C SER A 2 1.20 -19.79 -8.75
N SER A 3 1.83 -18.62 -8.87
CA SER A 3 1.42 -17.42 -8.15
C SER A 3 0.17 -16.80 -8.77
N ILE A 4 -0.79 -16.38 -7.95
CA ILE A 4 -1.98 -15.62 -8.38
C ILE A 4 -1.56 -14.24 -8.89
N ARG A 5 -2.14 -13.76 -9.99
CA ARG A 5 -1.93 -12.40 -10.47
C ARG A 5 -3.04 -11.49 -9.95
N ILE A 6 -2.65 -10.43 -9.22
CA ILE A 6 -3.58 -9.42 -8.72
C ILE A 6 -3.58 -8.22 -9.68
N GLU A 7 -4.75 -7.88 -10.18
CA GLU A 7 -4.99 -6.78 -11.13
C GLU A 7 -5.80 -5.64 -10.53
N ALA A 8 -6.54 -5.90 -9.45
CA ALA A 8 -7.26 -4.92 -8.67
C ALA A 8 -7.06 -5.18 -7.17
N PHE A 9 -7.03 -4.11 -6.39
CA PHE A 9 -6.86 -4.16 -4.94
C PHE A 9 -8.05 -3.54 -4.25
N THR A 10 -8.53 -4.19 -3.19
CA THR A 10 -9.57 -3.68 -2.32
C THR A 10 -9.11 -3.75 -0.87
N PHE A 11 -9.26 -2.64 -0.15
CA PHE A 11 -8.90 -2.53 1.25
C PHE A 11 -10.12 -2.43 2.15
N GLU A 12 -10.06 -3.08 3.30
CA GLU A 12 -11.05 -3.02 4.38
C GLU A 12 -10.30 -2.89 5.71
N TYR A 13 -10.78 -2.05 6.62
CA TYR A 13 -10.12 -1.81 7.91
C TYR A 13 -11.00 -2.30 9.05
N ASN A 14 -10.54 -3.31 9.78
CA ASN A 14 -11.27 -3.87 10.90
C ASN A 14 -10.72 -3.29 12.21
N GLU A 15 -11.43 -2.31 12.78
CA GLU A 15 -11.06 -1.66 14.04
C GLU A 15 -11.10 -2.62 15.23
N LEU A 16 -12.11 -3.50 15.29
CA LEU A 16 -12.28 -4.47 16.38
C LEU A 16 -11.14 -5.49 16.45
N GLN A 17 -10.63 -5.93 15.30
CA GLN A 17 -9.55 -6.90 15.19
C GLN A 17 -8.16 -6.27 15.05
N ASP A 18 -8.09 -4.93 14.98
CA ASP A 18 -6.86 -4.16 14.78
C ASP A 18 -6.08 -4.61 13.53
N ARG A 19 -6.76 -4.72 12.38
CA ARG A 19 -6.20 -5.30 11.14
C ARG A 19 -6.69 -4.63 9.86
N ILE A 20 -5.80 -4.60 8.87
CA ILE A 20 -6.13 -4.20 7.50
C ILE A 20 -6.28 -5.46 6.64
N ARG A 21 -7.41 -5.64 5.97
CA ARG A 21 -7.60 -6.64 4.92
C ARG A 21 -7.20 -6.04 3.58
N LEU A 22 -6.46 -6.80 2.79
CA LEU A 22 -6.24 -6.54 1.37
C LEU A 22 -6.81 -7.72 0.59
N THR A 23 -7.75 -7.46 -0.30
CA THR A 23 -8.28 -8.46 -1.24
C THR A 23 -7.86 -8.10 -2.65
N GLY A 24 -7.21 -9.03 -3.33
CA GLY A 24 -6.94 -8.96 -4.75
C GLY A 24 -8.12 -9.51 -5.54
N ASN A 25 -8.46 -8.82 -6.63
CA ASN A 25 -9.45 -9.25 -7.64
C ASN A 25 -10.90 -9.40 -7.14
N LEU A 26 -11.30 -8.73 -6.04
CA LEU A 26 -12.65 -8.85 -5.47
C LEU A 26 -13.78 -8.53 -6.46
N TYR A 27 -13.55 -7.57 -7.36
CA TYR A 27 -14.54 -7.10 -8.33
C TYR A 27 -14.09 -7.34 -9.77
N THR A 28 -13.20 -8.31 -9.99
CA THR A 28 -12.70 -8.66 -11.31
C THR A 28 -12.90 -10.15 -11.60
N GLU A 29 -12.67 -10.57 -12.85
CA GLU A 29 -12.78 -11.99 -13.25
C GLU A 29 -11.58 -12.84 -12.82
N GLY A 30 -10.56 -12.22 -12.19
CA GLY A 30 -9.35 -12.91 -11.75
C GLY A 30 -9.58 -13.77 -10.50
N GLU A 31 -8.67 -14.72 -10.26
CA GLU A 31 -8.70 -15.51 -9.03
C GLU A 31 -8.56 -14.59 -7.80
N GLU A 32 -9.56 -14.64 -6.92
CA GLU A 32 -9.62 -13.82 -5.71
C GLU A 32 -8.61 -14.31 -4.67
N VAL A 33 -7.94 -13.39 -3.98
CA VAL A 33 -7.04 -13.71 -2.88
C VAL A 33 -7.10 -12.65 -1.79
N SER A 34 -7.27 -13.07 -0.54
CA SER A 34 -7.29 -12.13 0.60
C SER A 34 -6.12 -12.31 1.56
N PHE A 35 -5.65 -11.19 2.09
CA PHE A 35 -4.55 -11.10 3.02
C PHE A 35 -4.87 -10.21 4.21
N TRP A 36 -4.51 -10.66 5.41
CA TRP A 36 -4.41 -9.80 6.59
C TRP A 36 -3.02 -9.15 6.67
N PHE A 37 -2.99 -7.82 6.67
CA PHE A 37 -1.80 -7.06 7.04
C PHE A 37 -1.72 -6.96 8.56
N THR A 38 -0.56 -7.34 9.09
CA THR A 38 -0.23 -7.06 10.49
C THR A 38 0.28 -5.63 10.63
N ARG A 39 0.01 -5.00 11.78
CA ARG A 39 0.56 -3.68 12.14
C ARG A 39 2.06 -3.57 11.83
N ARG A 40 2.86 -4.55 12.29
CA ARG A 40 4.31 -4.58 12.07
C ARG A 40 4.68 -4.58 10.58
N LEU A 41 3.95 -5.32 9.74
CA LEU A 41 4.25 -5.38 8.30
C LEU A 41 3.90 -4.04 7.63
N ALA A 42 2.72 -3.49 7.91
CA ALA A 42 2.28 -2.22 7.35
C ALA A 42 3.25 -1.08 7.72
N LEU A 43 3.61 -0.94 9.00
CA LEU A 43 4.53 0.12 9.44
C LEU A 43 5.91 -0.02 8.80
N ARG A 44 6.44 -1.25 8.69
CA ARG A 44 7.72 -1.49 8.00
C ARG A 44 7.65 -1.14 6.52
N LEU A 45 6.53 -1.47 5.87
CA LEU A 45 6.31 -1.14 4.47
C LEU A 45 6.25 0.38 4.26
N LEU A 46 5.46 1.10 5.05
CA LEU A 46 5.32 2.55 4.94
C LEU A 46 6.67 3.26 5.16
N ASN A 47 7.44 2.84 6.16
CA ASN A 47 8.79 3.37 6.39
C ASN A 47 9.75 3.08 5.23
N ALA A 48 9.71 1.87 4.66
CA ALA A 48 10.55 1.52 3.52
C ALA A 48 10.11 2.22 2.22
N ALA A 49 8.82 2.54 2.09
CA ALA A 49 8.24 3.17 0.91
C ALA A 49 8.78 4.58 0.68
N VAL A 50 9.06 5.34 1.74
CA VAL A 50 9.68 6.67 1.65
C VAL A 50 11.00 6.60 0.87
N GLU A 51 11.88 5.67 1.23
CA GLU A 51 13.17 5.50 0.56
C GLU A 51 13.05 4.85 -0.81
N LEU A 52 12.08 3.93 -1.00
CA LEU A 52 11.80 3.34 -2.30
C LEU A 52 11.40 4.41 -3.32
N VAL A 53 10.44 5.28 -2.96
CA VAL A 53 9.93 6.34 -3.83
C VAL A 53 11.05 7.30 -4.23
N LYS A 54 11.86 7.77 -3.27
CA LYS A 54 13.00 8.66 -3.55
C LYS A 54 14.00 8.06 -4.53
N LYS A 55 14.27 6.76 -4.45
CA LYS A 55 15.26 6.07 -5.29
C LYS A 55 14.73 5.69 -6.67
N THR A 56 13.42 5.51 -6.80
CA THR A 56 12.83 4.94 -8.01
C THR A 56 12.11 5.98 -8.87
N SER A 57 11.75 7.14 -8.31
CA SER A 57 11.19 8.25 -9.07
C SER A 57 12.27 9.01 -9.85
N PRO A 58 12.15 9.11 -11.19
CA PRO A 58 13.07 9.92 -12.01
C PRO A 58 13.08 11.39 -11.60
N SER A 59 11.92 11.90 -11.18
CA SER A 59 11.72 13.31 -10.79
C SER A 59 12.31 13.62 -9.42
N ILE A 60 12.41 12.63 -8.52
CA ILE A 60 12.94 12.82 -7.16
C ILE A 60 14.43 12.52 -7.08
N ALA A 61 14.90 11.45 -7.74
CA ALA A 61 16.25 10.93 -7.57
C ALA A 61 17.36 11.96 -7.90
N ASN A 62 17.06 12.92 -8.78
CA ASN A 62 18.01 13.95 -9.20
C ASN A 62 17.87 15.28 -8.44
N LEU A 63 16.90 15.39 -7.52
CA LEU A 63 16.70 16.61 -6.73
C LEU A 63 17.64 16.66 -5.51
N PRO A 64 18.03 17.87 -5.05
CA PRO A 64 18.64 18.05 -3.74
C PRO A 64 17.79 17.42 -2.63
N ALA A 65 18.44 16.81 -1.64
CA ALA A 65 17.78 16.05 -0.58
C ALA A 65 16.67 16.84 0.16
N GLU A 66 16.86 18.15 0.32
CA GLU A 66 15.90 19.08 0.92
C GLU A 66 14.57 19.21 0.16
N HIS A 67 14.56 18.93 -1.14
CA HIS A 67 13.36 19.02 -1.99
C HIS A 67 12.72 17.66 -2.29
N GLN A 68 13.45 16.56 -2.04
CA GLN A 68 12.97 15.22 -2.34
C GLN A 68 11.68 14.87 -1.59
N GLY A 69 11.56 15.31 -0.32
CA GLY A 69 10.36 15.10 0.48
C GLY A 69 9.12 15.79 -0.06
N ALA A 70 9.27 17.09 -0.39
CA ALA A 70 8.18 17.88 -0.94
C ALA A 70 7.70 17.32 -2.29
N MET A 71 8.63 16.88 -3.14
CA MET A 71 8.29 16.25 -4.42
C MET A 71 7.58 14.90 -4.22
N ALA A 72 8.07 14.05 -3.31
CA ALA A 72 7.41 12.78 -2.98
C ALA A 72 5.98 12.98 -2.47
N LEU A 73 5.77 14.00 -1.63
CA LEU A 73 4.44 14.37 -1.14
C LEU A 73 3.53 14.84 -2.27
N PHE A 74 4.03 15.70 -3.16
CA PHE A 74 3.28 16.19 -4.32
C PHE A 74 2.86 15.06 -5.26
N GLU A 75 3.78 14.15 -5.59
CA GLU A 75 3.48 12.99 -6.43
C GLU A 75 2.48 12.05 -5.75
N HIS A 76 2.61 11.85 -4.44
CA HIS A 76 1.65 11.05 -3.67
C HIS A 76 0.24 11.64 -3.65
N GLN A 77 0.11 12.96 -3.46
CA GLN A 77 -1.18 13.65 -3.50
C GLN A 77 -1.79 13.61 -4.90
N SER A 78 -0.96 13.77 -5.94
CA SER A 78 -1.40 13.73 -7.32
C SER A 78 -1.98 12.36 -7.69
N ALA A 79 -1.30 11.27 -7.30
CA ALA A 79 -1.74 9.91 -7.57
C ALA A 79 -3.09 9.55 -6.90
N GLN A 80 -3.44 10.20 -5.78
CA GLN A 80 -4.74 9.98 -5.11
C GLN A 80 -5.93 10.58 -5.90
N LEU A 81 -5.67 11.48 -6.84
CA LEU A 81 -6.70 12.07 -7.70
C LEU A 81 -6.95 11.23 -8.97
N GLU A 82 -6.09 10.25 -9.25
CA GLU A 82 -6.24 9.35 -10.38
C GLU A 82 -7.25 8.24 -10.06
N SER A 83 -8.11 7.91 -11.03
CA SER A 83 -9.04 6.79 -10.93
C SER A 83 -8.36 5.51 -11.41
N ASP A 84 -8.20 4.53 -10.52
CA ASP A 84 -7.54 3.26 -10.78
C ASP A 84 -8.27 2.09 -10.11
N ASN A 85 -7.81 0.87 -10.39
CA ASN A 85 -8.35 -0.38 -9.84
C ASN A 85 -7.93 -0.65 -8.38
N ILE A 86 -7.62 0.38 -7.60
CA ILE A 86 -7.21 0.28 -6.20
C ILE A 86 -8.23 1.06 -5.37
N THR A 87 -9.04 0.34 -4.60
CA THR A 87 -10.20 0.91 -3.90
C THR A 87 -10.22 0.52 -2.43
N GLU A 88 -11.05 1.23 -1.67
CA GLU A 88 -11.42 0.88 -0.30
C GLU A 88 -12.92 0.61 -0.26
N THR A 89 -13.32 -0.37 0.55
CA THR A 89 -14.72 -0.58 0.90
C THR A 89 -14.96 -0.14 2.33
N ALA A 90 -16.07 0.55 2.58
CA ALA A 90 -16.48 0.87 3.94
C ALA A 90 -16.76 -0.43 4.71
N SER A 91 -16.11 -0.58 5.87
CA SER A 91 -16.40 -1.65 6.83
C SER A 91 -17.77 -1.41 7.43
N ASN A 92 -18.80 -1.97 6.82
CA ASN A 92 -20.14 -1.96 7.42
C ASN A 92 -20.19 -3.06 8.48
N ASP A 93 -19.98 -2.70 9.75
CA ASP A 93 -20.31 -3.52 10.94
C ASP A 93 -21.83 -3.74 11.11
N SER A 94 -22.62 -3.52 10.06
CA SER A 94 -24.06 -3.80 10.04
C SER A 94 -24.30 -5.21 9.53
N GLU A 95 -24.69 -6.10 10.44
CA GLU A 95 -25.35 -7.37 10.14
C GLU A 95 -26.58 -7.11 9.25
N GLY A 96 -26.42 -7.05 7.92
CA GLY A 96 -27.56 -6.84 7.02
C GLY A 96 -27.30 -6.42 5.58
N SER A 97 -26.09 -5.97 5.19
CA SER A 97 -25.84 -5.62 3.78
C SER A 97 -24.92 -6.63 3.12
N GLN A 98 -25.52 -7.55 2.34
CA GLN A 98 -24.83 -8.32 1.32
C GLN A 98 -24.29 -7.38 0.23
N ALA A 99 -23.10 -6.83 0.44
CA ALA A 99 -22.31 -6.21 -0.61
C ALA A 99 -20.96 -6.94 -0.64
N SER A 100 -20.93 -8.02 -1.43
CA SER A 100 -19.77 -8.82 -1.84
C SER A 100 -18.77 -9.14 -0.72
N ALA A 101 -19.17 -10.06 0.17
CA ALA A 101 -18.21 -10.72 1.03
C ALA A 101 -17.26 -11.54 0.16
N SER A 102 -15.99 -11.15 0.14
CA SER A 102 -14.87 -11.90 -0.44
C SER A 102 -14.99 -13.39 -0.07
N GLU A 103 -15.05 -14.27 -1.08
CA GLU A 103 -15.18 -15.72 -0.92
C GLU A 103 -13.87 -16.36 -0.46
N ALA A 104 -12.73 -15.69 -0.69
CA ALA A 104 -11.42 -16.18 -0.28
C ALA A 104 -11.18 -15.99 1.23
N GLU A 105 -10.83 -17.08 1.91
CA GLU A 105 -10.41 -17.02 3.32
C GLU A 105 -9.13 -16.19 3.45
N PRO A 106 -9.13 -15.09 4.25
CA PRO A 106 -8.00 -14.18 4.35
C PRO A 106 -6.82 -14.81 5.11
N LYS A 107 -5.65 -14.83 4.46
CA LYS A 107 -4.43 -15.43 5.00
C LYS A 107 -3.52 -14.36 5.60
N ILE A 108 -2.80 -14.65 6.69
CA ILE A 108 -1.88 -13.67 7.28
C ILE A 108 -0.65 -13.47 6.38
N LEU A 109 -0.49 -12.25 5.87
CA LEU A 109 0.66 -11.89 5.04
C LEU A 109 1.91 -11.73 5.91
N ARG A 110 2.98 -12.44 5.55
CA ARG A 110 4.22 -12.43 6.34
C ARG A 110 5.26 -11.46 5.80
N ARG A 111 5.36 -11.37 4.48
CA ARG A 111 6.32 -10.55 3.75
C ARG A 111 5.66 -10.04 2.45
N LEU A 112 5.91 -8.76 2.17
CA LEU A 112 5.61 -8.12 0.90
C LEU A 112 6.93 -7.56 0.38
N ASP A 113 7.35 -8.03 -0.78
CA ASP A 113 8.54 -7.50 -1.45
C ASP A 113 8.10 -6.60 -2.60
N ILE A 114 8.77 -5.46 -2.75
CA ILE A 114 8.57 -4.53 -3.86
C ILE A 114 9.89 -4.41 -4.61
N SER A 115 9.86 -4.74 -5.90
CA SER A 115 10.96 -4.52 -6.82
C SER A 115 10.55 -3.50 -7.87
N CYS A 116 11.48 -2.68 -8.33
CA CYS A 116 11.27 -1.73 -9.41
C CYS A 116 12.21 -2.04 -10.56
N LYS A 117 11.67 -2.16 -11.77
CA LYS A 117 12.44 -2.31 -13.01
C LYS A 117 11.73 -1.54 -14.11
N ASP A 118 12.49 -0.71 -14.83
CA ASP A 118 11.97 0.07 -15.97
C ASP A 118 10.71 0.88 -15.62
N GLN A 119 10.68 1.48 -14.42
CA GLN A 119 9.55 2.26 -13.87
C GLN A 119 8.26 1.46 -13.64
N SER A 120 8.34 0.13 -13.66
CA SER A 120 7.26 -0.76 -13.24
C SER A 120 7.60 -1.41 -11.89
N TYR A 121 6.63 -1.41 -10.99
CA TYR A 121 6.77 -2.02 -9.68
C TYR A 121 6.16 -3.41 -9.69
N GLN A 122 6.90 -4.41 -9.20
CA GLN A 122 6.35 -5.72 -8.95
C GLN A 122 6.24 -5.95 -7.44
N LEU A 123 5.01 -6.20 -6.99
CA LEU A 123 4.68 -6.61 -5.64
C LEU A 123 4.66 -8.13 -5.59
N SER A 124 5.30 -8.73 -4.59
CA SER A 124 5.33 -10.18 -4.38
C SER A 124 4.90 -10.50 -2.95
N PHE A 125 3.85 -11.30 -2.81
CA PHE A 125 3.16 -11.59 -1.55
C PHE A 125 3.55 -12.97 -1.03
N PHE A 126 4.00 -13.07 0.23
CA PHE A 126 4.48 -14.31 0.83
C PHE A 126 3.76 -14.63 2.14
N LEU A 127 3.34 -15.88 2.27
CA LEU A 127 2.77 -16.45 3.49
C LEU A 127 3.84 -17.13 4.33
N SER A 128 3.54 -17.40 5.60
CA SER A 128 4.41 -18.20 6.46
C SER A 128 4.68 -19.58 5.85
N GLY A 129 5.94 -20.01 5.88
CA GLY A 129 6.35 -21.34 5.40
C GLY A 129 6.48 -21.47 3.87
N SER A 130 6.28 -20.39 3.11
CA SER A 130 6.47 -20.38 1.66
C SER A 130 7.66 -19.49 1.25
N GLU A 131 8.63 -20.08 0.55
CA GLU A 131 9.73 -19.33 -0.08
C GLU A 131 9.31 -18.71 -1.42
N THR A 132 8.22 -19.21 -2.01
CA THR A 132 7.66 -18.69 -3.27
C THR A 132 6.53 -17.71 -3.01
N ALA A 133 6.41 -16.69 -3.85
CA ALA A 133 5.30 -15.76 -3.79
C ALA A 133 3.99 -16.48 -4.12
N VAL A 134 2.97 -16.31 -3.27
CA VAL A 134 1.64 -16.88 -3.49
C VAL A 134 0.79 -16.00 -4.41
N ALA A 135 1.10 -14.71 -4.46
CA ALA A 135 0.50 -13.76 -5.37
C ALA A 135 1.53 -12.72 -5.82
N VAL A 136 1.31 -12.15 -6.99
CA VAL A 136 2.12 -11.09 -7.58
C VAL A 136 1.23 -10.02 -8.21
N SER A 137 1.70 -8.78 -8.24
CA SER A 137 1.05 -7.71 -8.98
C SER A 137 2.09 -6.82 -9.66
N LYS A 138 1.69 -6.20 -10.76
CA LYS A 138 2.47 -5.17 -11.45
C LYS A 138 1.73 -3.86 -11.34
N LEU A 139 2.40 -2.85 -10.82
CA LEU A 139 1.85 -1.52 -10.61
C LEU A 139 2.63 -0.48 -11.41
N THR A 140 1.90 0.54 -11.86
CA THR A 140 2.48 1.82 -12.27
C THR A 140 2.97 2.60 -11.04
N TYR A 141 3.64 3.72 -11.29
CA TYR A 141 4.05 4.63 -10.22
C TYR A 141 2.86 5.21 -9.44
N ALA A 142 1.83 5.70 -10.13
CA ALA A 142 0.62 6.23 -9.51
C ALA A 142 -0.10 5.16 -8.66
N GLN A 143 -0.23 3.94 -9.18
CA GLN A 143 -0.83 2.83 -8.47
C GLN A 143 -0.07 2.43 -7.21
N LEU A 144 1.27 2.51 -7.22
CA LEU A 144 2.05 2.31 -6.00
C LEU A 144 1.69 3.37 -4.95
N HIS A 145 1.61 4.65 -5.33
CA HIS A 145 1.25 5.72 -4.39
C HIS A 145 -0.17 5.57 -3.85
N GLN A 146 -1.13 5.15 -4.66
CA GLN A 146 -2.49 4.86 -4.22
C GLN A 146 -2.52 3.71 -3.22
N LEU A 147 -1.84 2.59 -3.52
CA LEU A 147 -1.74 1.46 -2.61
C LEU A 147 -1.14 1.88 -1.26
N LEU A 148 -0.06 2.67 -1.29
CA LEU A 148 0.57 3.21 -0.08
C LEU A 148 -0.38 4.13 0.69
N SER A 149 -1.17 4.95 -0.01
CA SER A 149 -2.18 5.83 0.60
C SER A 149 -3.21 5.01 1.38
N LEU A 150 -3.75 3.94 0.77
CA LEU A 150 -4.75 3.10 1.42
C LEU A 150 -4.17 2.34 2.62
N ILE A 151 -2.91 1.91 2.58
CA ILE A 151 -2.27 1.29 3.75
C ILE A 151 -2.03 2.33 4.85
N HIS A 152 -1.57 3.53 4.49
CA HIS A 152 -1.32 4.63 5.43
C HIS A 152 -2.60 5.11 6.10
N ARG A 153 -3.68 5.29 5.33
CA ARG A 153 -4.99 5.64 5.87
C ARG A 153 -5.56 4.57 6.79
N GLY A 154 -5.41 3.28 6.45
CA GLY A 154 -5.79 2.20 7.37
C GLY A 154 -4.99 2.25 8.67
N ALA A 155 -3.69 2.54 8.60
CA ALA A 155 -2.87 2.71 9.79
C ALA A 155 -3.25 3.93 10.64
N LEU A 156 -3.73 5.02 10.02
CA LEU A 156 -4.31 6.17 10.72
C LEU A 156 -5.64 5.82 11.40
N ALA A 157 -6.55 5.16 10.67
CA ALA A 157 -7.87 4.76 11.18
C ALA A 157 -7.76 3.82 12.39
N LEU A 158 -6.78 2.90 12.36
CA LEU A 158 -6.52 1.94 13.43
C LEU A 158 -5.60 2.48 14.55
N ASP A 159 -5.27 3.78 14.52
CA ASP A 159 -4.37 4.43 15.49
C ASP A 159 -3.02 3.69 15.68
N TRP A 160 -2.39 3.29 14.58
CA TRP A 160 -1.12 2.58 14.62
C TRP A 160 0.10 3.46 14.91
N GLY A 161 -0.09 4.77 15.09
CA GLY A 161 0.95 5.73 15.43
C GLY A 161 1.81 6.18 14.24
N VAL A 162 1.23 6.26 13.03
CA VAL A 162 1.87 6.88 11.86
C VAL A 162 1.66 8.39 11.84
N GLU A 163 2.57 9.14 11.21
CA GLU A 163 2.36 10.58 10.97
C GLU A 163 1.15 10.81 10.06
N THR A 164 0.53 11.99 10.14
CA THR A 164 -0.63 12.36 9.30
C THR A 164 -0.29 12.46 7.81
N SER A 165 0.99 12.62 7.46
CA SER A 165 1.48 12.64 6.10
C SER A 165 2.66 11.69 5.93
N LEU A 166 2.54 10.74 5.00
CA LEU A 166 3.52 9.68 4.78
C LEU A 166 4.91 10.20 4.36
N PHE A 167 4.98 11.37 3.70
CA PHE A 167 6.22 11.92 3.14
C PHE A 167 6.66 13.25 3.78
N ALA A 168 5.99 13.74 4.83
CA ALA A 168 6.24 15.07 5.41
C ALA A 168 7.61 15.21 6.10
N SER A 169 8.13 14.15 6.73
CA SER A 169 9.35 14.20 7.54
C SER A 169 10.66 14.27 6.72
N ALA A 170 10.58 14.39 5.38
CA ALA A 170 11.73 14.67 4.53
C ALA A 170 11.97 16.17 4.29
N SER A 171 11.12 17.06 4.82
CA SER A 171 11.42 18.48 4.90
C SER A 171 12.35 18.72 6.09
N GLY A 172 13.62 19.00 5.82
CA GLY A 172 14.61 19.36 6.83
C GLY A 172 14.13 20.53 7.71
N ALA A 173 14.56 20.52 8.97
CA ALA A 173 14.35 21.63 9.90
C ALA A 173 14.74 22.97 9.24
N PRO A 174 14.01 24.07 9.52
CA PRO A 174 14.33 25.37 8.93
C PRO A 174 15.72 25.82 9.39
N VAL A 175 16.64 26.03 8.44
CA VAL A 175 17.89 26.75 8.70
C VAL A 175 17.49 28.16 9.11
N THR A 176 17.56 28.43 10.41
CA THR A 176 17.44 29.79 10.94
C THR A 176 18.76 30.48 10.64
N LEU A 177 18.77 31.37 9.65
CA LEU A 177 19.87 32.31 9.47
C LEU A 177 19.80 33.29 10.65
N GLN A 178 20.73 33.13 11.61
CA GLN A 178 21.13 34.19 12.53
C GLN A 178 22.35 34.91 11.98
#